data_AF-A0A359AVE8-F1
#
_entry.id   AF-A0A359AVE8-F1
#
_cell.length_a   1.000
_cell.length_b   1.000
_cell.length_c   1.000
_cell.angle_alpha   90.00
_cell.angle_beta   90.00
_cell.angle_gamma   90.00
#
_symmetry.space_group_name_H-M   'P 1'
#
loop_
_entity.id
_entity.type
_entity.pdbx_description
1 polymer ?
#
loop_
_entity_poly.entity_id
_entity_poly.type
_entity_poly.pdbx_seq_one_letter_code
_entity_poly.pdbx_strand_id
1 'polypeptide(L)'
;TNKSLMQLAEDMGLKVERRHIPEEELATFEEAGACGTAAVISPILRIDDPDAGKSYAFCKDGKAGPISEQLYHKLRAIQYGDEPDTHGWVTVLD
;
A
#
# COMPACT_ATOMS: atom_id res chain seq x y z
N THR A 1 9.59 -3.60 1.56
CA THR A 1 8.19 -3.43 1.14
C THR A 1 7.78 -1.98 1.01
N ASN A 2 7.68 -1.17 2.07
CA ASN A 2 7.22 0.24 1.94
C ASN A 2 7.99 1.03 0.86
N LYS A 3 9.33 1.02 0.90
CA LYS A 3 10.17 1.66 -0.13
C LYS A 3 9.87 1.18 -1.56
N SER A 4 9.66 -0.12 -1.73
CA SER A 4 9.34 -0.72 -3.04
C SER A 4 7.96 -0.28 -3.53
N LEU A 5 6.96 -0.22 -2.65
CA LEU A 5 5.61 0.25 -2.99
C LEU A 5 5.60 1.73 -3.36
N MET A 6 6.39 2.56 -2.65
CA MET A 6 6.60 3.96 -3.03
C MET A 6 7.19 4.08 -4.43
N GLN A 7 8.25 3.33 -4.74
CA GLN A 7 8.87 3.35 -6.07
C GLN A 7 7.87 2.91 -7.16
N LEU A 8 7.16 1.81 -6.94
CA LEU A 8 6.18 1.32 -7.91
C LEU A 8 5.03 2.31 -8.12
N ALA A 9 4.58 3.01 -7.07
CA ALA A 9 3.57 4.05 -7.20
C ALA A 9 4.07 5.21 -8.07
N GLU A 10 5.33 5.65 -7.90
CA GLU A 10 5.95 6.65 -8.78
C GLU A 10 6.04 6.17 -10.22
N ASP A 11 6.43 4.91 -10.45
CA ASP A 11 6.50 4.31 -11.80
C ASP A 11 5.12 4.24 -12.48
N MET A 12 4.05 4.10 -11.68
CA MET A 12 2.65 4.16 -12.14
C MET A 12 2.16 5.59 -12.40
N GLY A 13 3.01 6.61 -12.21
CA GLY A 13 2.67 8.02 -12.40
C GLY A 13 1.95 8.66 -11.22
N LEU A 14 1.91 8.00 -10.05
CA LEU A 14 1.32 8.58 -8.84
C LEU A 14 2.33 9.50 -8.15
N LYS A 15 1.82 10.59 -7.56
CA LYS A 15 2.61 11.43 -6.67
C LYS A 15 2.79 10.71 -5.34
N VAL A 16 4.04 10.55 -4.90
CA VAL A 16 4.37 9.94 -3.61
C VAL A 16 4.89 10.99 -2.63
N GLU A 17 4.37 10.96 -1.40
CA GLU A 17 4.81 11.83 -0.31
C GLU A 17 5.19 10.99 0.91
N ARG A 18 6.35 11.28 1.50
CA ARG A 18 6.76 10.72 2.80
C ARG A 18 6.77 11.82 3.85
N ARG A 19 5.71 11.88 4.64
CA ARG A 19 5.54 12.86 5.71
C ARG A 19 4.75 12.28 6.88
N HIS A 20 4.69 13.04 7.96
CA HIS A 20 3.74 12.77 9.03
C HIS A 20 2.31 13.00 8.53
N ILE A 21 1.41 12.08 8.88
CA ILE A 21 -0.03 12.16 8.60
C ILE A 21 -0.74 12.41 9.92
N PRO A 22 -1.31 13.61 10.14
CA PRO A 22 -2.17 13.89 11.28
C PRO A 22 -3.44 13.04 11.26
N GLU A 23 -4.02 12.76 12.43
CA GLU A 23 -5.23 11.94 12.56
C GLU A 23 -6.42 12.53 11.79
N GLU A 24 -6.55 13.86 11.78
CA GLU A 24 -7.64 14.57 11.10
C GLU A 24 -7.61 14.38 9.59
N GLU A 25 -6.44 14.07 9.04
CA GLU A 25 -6.28 13.81 7.62
C GLU A 25 -6.74 12.40 7.23
N LEU A 26 -6.91 11.47 8.18
CA LEU A 26 -7.32 10.10 7.88
C LEU A 26 -8.65 10.05 7.12
N ALA A 27 -9.59 10.94 7.42
CA ALA A 27 -10.87 11.03 6.75
C ALA A 27 -10.77 11.47 5.27
N THR A 28 -9.62 11.98 4.83
CA THR A 28 -9.41 12.49 3.47
C THR A 28 -8.89 11.43 2.50
N PHE A 29 -8.37 10.30 2.99
CA PHE A 29 -7.85 9.24 2.14
C PHE A 29 -8.97 8.32 1.66
N GLU A 30 -8.92 7.96 0.38
CA GLU A 30 -9.84 6.98 -0.22
C GLU A 30 -9.45 5.54 0.11
N GLU A 31 -8.16 5.27 0.32
CA GLU A 31 -7.62 3.95 0.62
C GLU A 31 -6.54 4.05 1.71
N ALA A 32 -6.42 3.00 2.52
CA ALA A 32 -5.30 2.83 3.45
C ALA A 32 -4.83 1.37 3.45
N GLY A 33 -3.54 1.16 3.72
CA GLY A 33 -2.94 -0.17 3.73
C GLY A 33 -1.75 -0.27 4.67
N ALA A 34 -1.63 -1.40 5.36
CA ALA A 34 -0.43 -1.75 6.12
C ALA A 34 0.51 -2.57 5.22
N CYS A 35 1.79 -2.25 5.18
CA CYS A 35 2.75 -2.96 4.33
C CYS A 35 3.94 -3.51 5.12
N GLY A 36 4.45 -4.66 4.69
CA GLY A 36 5.52 -5.37 5.39
C GLY A 36 5.97 -6.60 4.61
N THR A 37 7.07 -7.24 5.01
CA THR A 37 7.59 -8.41 4.27
C THR A 37 6.59 -9.55 4.23
N ALA A 38 5.93 -9.85 5.35
CA ALA A 38 4.93 -10.91 5.42
C ALA A 38 3.60 -10.52 4.75
N ALA A 39 3.19 -9.26 4.91
CA ALA A 39 1.88 -8.78 4.49
C ALA A 39 1.83 -8.32 3.02
N VAL A 40 2.99 -7.99 2.44
CA VAL A 40 3.11 -7.24 1.17
C VAL A 40 2.38 -5.90 1.31
N ILE A 41 1.07 -5.89 1.04
CA ILE A 41 0.14 -4.84 1.43
C ILE A 41 -1.15 -5.52 1.91
N SER A 42 -1.63 -5.13 3.09
CA SER A 42 -2.90 -5.53 3.68
C SER A 42 -3.82 -4.31 3.68
N PRO A 43 -4.88 -4.30 2.85
CA PRO A 43 -5.86 -3.23 2.83
C PRO A 43 -6.50 -3.03 4.21
N ILE A 44 -6.61 -1.77 4.62
CA ILE A 44 -7.21 -1.38 5.90
C ILE A 44 -8.66 -0.99 5.62
N LEU A 45 -9.60 -1.77 6.15
CA LEU A 45 -11.02 -1.42 6.09
C LEU A 45 -11.32 -0.15 6.88
N ARG A 46 -10.79 -0.08 8.11
CA ARG A 46 -11.10 0.97 9.08
C ARG A 46 -10.00 1.12 10.13
N ILE A 47 -9.83 2.33 10.64
CA ILE A 47 -9.03 2.65 11.83
C ILE A 47 -9.98 3.20 12.88
N ASP A 48 -9.97 2.60 14.07
CA ASP A 48 -10.76 3.04 15.21
C ASP A 48 -9.83 3.67 16.25
N ASP A 49 -10.18 4.86 16.74
CA ASP A 49 -9.56 5.51 17.90
C ASP A 49 -10.58 5.46 19.06
N PRO A 50 -10.45 4.49 19.98
CA PRO A 50 -11.38 4.32 21.10
C PRO A 50 -11.31 5.46 22.12
N ASP A 51 -10.15 6.08 22.29
CA ASP A 51 -9.92 7.13 23.28
C ASP A 51 -10.56 8.44 22.82
N ALA A 52 -10.47 8.75 21.53
CA ALA A 52 -11.14 9.90 20.91
C ALA A 52 -12.60 9.61 20.50
N GLY A 53 -13.04 8.36 20.52
CA GLY A 53 -14.36 7.93 20.08
C GLY A 53 -14.60 8.13 18.58
N LYS A 54 -13.54 8.00 17.76
CA LYS A 54 -13.58 8.24 16.30
C LYS A 54 -13.33 6.97 15.50
N SER A 55 -13.83 6.95 14.27
CA SER A 55 -13.71 5.81 13.36
C SER A 55 -13.58 6.30 11.92
N TYR A 56 -12.56 5.81 11.21
CA TYR A 56 -12.19 6.22 9.86
C TYR A 56 -12.24 5.02 8.92
N ALA A 57 -13.21 5.00 7.99
CA ALA A 57 -13.40 3.90 7.04
C ALA A 57 -12.86 4.27 5.66
N PHE A 58 -12.06 3.37 5.08
CA PHE A 58 -11.41 3.55 3.79
C PHE A 58 -12.08 2.70 2.70
N CYS A 59 -12.50 1.48 3.03
CA CYS A 59 -13.20 0.59 2.10
C CYS A 59 -14.72 0.65 2.31
N LYS A 60 -15.41 1.63 1.71
CA LYS A 60 -16.87 1.82 1.90
C LYS A 60 -17.72 0.65 1.39
N ASP A 61 -17.23 -0.10 0.42
CA ASP A 61 -17.86 -1.29 -0.16
C ASP A 61 -17.34 -2.61 0.41
N GLY A 62 -16.45 -2.54 1.41
CA GLY A 62 -15.81 -3.70 2.04
C GLY A 62 -14.74 -4.38 1.17
N LYS A 63 -14.36 -3.80 0.02
CA LYS A 63 -13.34 -4.36 -0.88
C LYS A 63 -12.03 -3.58 -0.78
N ALA A 64 -10.93 -4.25 -1.12
CA ALA A 64 -9.66 -3.58 -1.31
C ALA A 64 -9.81 -2.50 -2.39
N GLY A 65 -9.21 -1.34 -2.16
CA GLY A 65 -9.25 -0.29 -3.17
C GLY A 65 -8.33 -0.60 -4.36
N PRO A 66 -8.64 -0.03 -5.54
CA PRO A 66 -7.97 -0.35 -6.79
C PRO A 66 -6.46 -0.07 -6.78
N ILE A 67 -5.99 0.96 -6.06
CA ILE A 67 -4.56 1.29 -6.02
C ILE A 67 -3.81 0.28 -5.16
N SER A 68 -4.36 -0.07 -4.00
CA SER A 68 -3.79 -1.08 -3.11
C SER A 68 -3.66 -2.45 -3.80
N GLU A 69 -4.69 -2.85 -4.56
CA GLU A 69 -4.70 -4.11 -5.30
C GLU A 69 -3.68 -4.11 -6.45
N GLN A 70 -3.58 -3.02 -7.22
CA GLN A 70 -2.57 -2.88 -8.27
C GLN A 70 -1.14 -2.98 -7.72
N LEU A 71 -0.86 -2.25 -6.63
CA LEU A 71 0.45 -2.29 -5.97
C LEU A 71 0.78 -3.67 -5.41
N TYR A 72 -0.21 -4.37 -4.85
CA TYR A 72 -0.06 -5.76 -4.39
C TYR A 72 0.38 -6.66 -5.54
N HIS A 73 -0.38 -6.66 -6.64
CA HIS A 73 -0.12 -7.53 -7.78
C HIS A 73 1.21 -7.21 -8.44
N LYS A 74 1.52 -5.92 -8.64
CA LYS A 74 2.77 -5.48 -9.27
C LYS A 74 4.00 -5.95 -8.49
N LEU A 75 4.02 -5.71 -7.18
CA LEU A 75 5.15 -6.13 -6.34
C LEU A 75 5.29 -7.65 -6.29
N ARG A 76 4.17 -8.38 -6.24
CA ARG A 76 4.17 -9.85 -6.22
C ARG A 76 4.65 -10.45 -7.53
N ALA A 77 4.21 -9.90 -8.67
CA ALA A 77 4.63 -10.35 -9.98
C ALA A 77 6.16 -10.20 -10.16
N ILE A 78 6.73 -9.09 -9.68
CA ILE A 78 8.20 -8.90 -9.66
C ILE A 78 8.88 -9.92 -8.74
N GLN A 79 8.34 -10.14 -7.54
CA GLN A 79 8.90 -11.11 -6.57
C GLN A 79 8.90 -12.56 -7.08
N TYR A 80 7.89 -12.94 -7.86
CA TYR A 80 7.79 -14.28 -8.45
C TYR A 80 8.46 -14.41 -9.81
N GLY A 81 8.89 -13.30 -10.42
CA GLY A 81 9.46 -13.29 -11.77
C GLY A 81 8.42 -13.38 -12.89
N ASP A 82 7.14 -13.15 -12.59
CA ASP A 82 6.07 -13.03 -13.60
C ASP A 82 6.18 -11.71 -14.38
N GLU A 83 6.76 -10.68 -13.76
CA GLU A 83 7.06 -9.39 -14.37
C GLU A 83 8.56 -9.04 -14.26
N PRO A 84 9.10 -8.28 -15.22
CA PRO A 84 10.51 -7.90 -15.20
C PRO A 84 10.80 -6.98 -14.01
N ASP A 85 11.90 -7.28 -13.31
CA ASP A 85 12.45 -6.43 -12.28
C ASP A 85 13.30 -5.31 -12.90
N THR A 86 12.69 -4.14 -13.10
CA THR A 86 13.38 -2.97 -13.66
C THR A 86 14.30 -2.26 -12.66
N HIS A 87 14.27 -2.65 -11.38
CA HIS A 87 14.96 -1.96 -10.29
C HIS A 87 16.09 -2.77 -9.66
N GLY A 88 16.31 -4.01 -10.12
CA GLY A 88 17.37 -4.89 -9.61
C GLY A 88 17.17 -5.31 -8.15
N TRP A 89 15.92 -5.50 -7.72
CA TRP A 89 15.54 -6.01 -6.40
C TRP A 89 15.66 -7.53 -6.25
N VAL A 90 15.53 -8.28 -7.35
CA VAL A 90 15.49 -9.74 -7.35
C VAL A 90 16.90 -10.29 -7.52
N THR A 91 17.29 -11.18 -6.61
CA THR A 91 18.51 -11.99 -6.73
C THR A 91 18.12 -13.44 -6.85
N VAL A 92 18.50 -14.08 -7.96
CA VAL A 92 18.34 -15.53 -8.14
C VAL A 92 19.41 -16.22 -7.30
N LEU A 93 19.01 -17.23 -6.53
CA LEU A 93 19.89 -18.05 -5.72
C LEU A 93 19.99 -19.44 -6.35
N ASP A 94 21.19 -20.02 -6.27
CA ASP A 94 21.53 -21.34 -6.82
C ASP A 94 21.21 -22.48 -5.84
#